data_AF-A0A7X4CV63-F1
#
_entry.id   AF-A0A7X4CV63-F1
#
_cell.length_a   1.000
_cell.length_b   1.000
_cell.length_c   1.000
_cell.angle_alpha   90.00
_cell.angle_beta   90.00
_cell.angle_gamma   90.00
#
_symmetry.space_group_name_H-M   'P 1'
#
loop_
_entity.id
_entity.type
_entity.pdbx_description
1 polymer ?
#
loop_
_entity_poly.entity_id
_entity_poly.type
_entity_poly.pdbx_seq_one_letter_code
_entity_poly.pdbx_strand_id
1 'polypeptide(L)'
;MEGAQRLAGGGGLERACLDGGAGAGGRPALRGACRRCRRVMSGRAGIDGRASGRLRDAAPAASGAYKRPFDLVLLGLALVLLAPLWAVFVPVVALAVRLEDGGPVLYRQARLGRGGAMFEILKFRTMAVAAEAETGPVWTERGDARITRVGHVLRRFHLDELPQAVNVLRGEMSLVGPRPERPELAARIAREVPGFHARLRVRPGVAGLA
;
A
#
# COMPACT_ATOMS: atom_id res chain seq x y z
N MET A 1 33.40 16.20 35.76
CA MET A 1 33.70 15.10 34.83
C MET A 1 32.39 14.65 34.20
N GLU A 2 31.79 15.46 33.33
CA GLU A 2 32.11 15.64 31.89
C GLU A 2 31.61 14.51 30.99
N GLY A 3 30.82 14.92 29.99
CA GLY A 3 30.65 14.24 28.71
C GLY A 3 29.31 13.50 28.57
N ALA A 4 28.40 13.83 27.65
CA ALA A 4 28.41 14.86 26.64
C ALA A 4 26.96 15.06 26.14
N GLN A 5 26.49 16.30 26.23
CA GLN A 5 25.48 16.83 25.34
C GLN A 5 26.03 16.79 23.90
N ARG A 6 25.25 16.23 22.96
CA ARG A 6 25.23 16.37 21.49
C ARG A 6 24.41 15.17 21.02
N LEU A 7 23.16 15.31 20.62
CA LEU A 7 22.77 15.84 19.31
C LEU A 7 21.34 16.43 19.39
N ALA A 8 21.27 17.73 19.69
CA ALA A 8 20.25 18.56 19.06
C ALA A 8 20.61 18.65 17.56
N GLY A 9 19.66 18.35 16.67
CA GLY A 9 19.85 18.51 15.23
C GLY A 9 19.13 17.47 14.38
N GLY A 10 17.80 17.59 14.27
CA GLY A 10 17.03 16.77 13.33
C GLY A 10 15.71 17.38 12.86
N GLY A 11 15.36 18.59 13.30
CA GLY A 11 14.10 19.29 13.00
C GLY A 11 13.96 19.82 11.56
N GLY A 12 14.43 19.10 10.54
CA GLY A 12 14.43 19.63 9.17
C GLY A 12 14.43 18.64 8.01
N LEU A 13 14.33 17.31 8.23
CA LEU A 13 14.67 16.32 7.18
C LEU A 13 13.58 15.30 6.81
N GLU A 14 12.35 15.42 7.30
CA GLU A 14 11.21 14.55 6.89
C GLU A 14 10.33 15.14 5.78
N ARG A 15 10.59 16.39 5.35
CA ARG A 15 9.81 17.08 4.30
C ARG A 15 9.92 16.45 2.90
N ALA A 16 10.86 15.54 2.65
CA ALA A 16 11.15 15.04 1.30
C ALA A 16 10.30 13.84 0.85
N CYS A 17 9.39 13.30 1.68
CA CYS A 17 8.60 12.12 1.31
C CYS A 17 7.41 12.40 0.39
N LEU A 18 7.09 13.67 0.09
CA LEU A 18 5.86 14.05 -0.62
C LEU A 18 6.06 14.36 -2.12
N ASP A 19 7.30 14.51 -2.58
CA ASP A 19 7.58 15.03 -3.93
C ASP A 19 8.40 14.02 -4.75
N GLY A 20 7.72 13.02 -5.33
CA GLY A 20 8.37 12.00 -6.17
C GLY A 20 7.53 11.66 -7.40
N GLY A 21 7.75 12.41 -8.49
CA GLY A 21 7.07 12.24 -9.77
C GLY A 21 7.26 10.86 -10.41
N ALA A 22 6.24 10.42 -11.15
CA ALA A 22 6.19 9.14 -11.84
C ALA A 22 7.11 9.14 -13.08
N GLY A 23 8.19 8.34 -13.04
CA GLY A 23 8.94 7.94 -14.23
C GLY A 23 8.34 6.68 -14.84
N ALA A 24 8.00 6.73 -16.13
CA ALA A 24 7.58 5.57 -16.92
C ALA A 24 8.76 4.60 -17.09
N GLY A 25 8.59 3.34 -16.68
CA GLY A 25 9.55 2.26 -16.94
C GLY A 25 9.98 1.47 -15.71
N GLY A 26 9.29 0.35 -15.45
CA GLY A 26 9.87 -0.92 -15.00
C GLY A 26 10.62 -1.05 -13.66
N ARG A 27 11.03 0.01 -12.97
CA ARG A 27 11.64 -0.02 -11.62
C ARG A 27 11.27 1.26 -10.88
N PRO A 28 10.75 1.21 -9.63
CA PRO A 28 10.49 2.43 -8.88
C PRO A 28 11.81 3.15 -8.65
N ALA A 29 11.91 4.39 -9.15
CA ALA A 29 13.07 5.22 -8.93
C ALA A 29 13.22 5.46 -7.42
N LEU A 30 14.25 4.87 -6.81
CA LEU A 30 14.59 5.01 -5.37
C LEU A 30 15.03 6.44 -4.99
N ARG A 31 14.98 7.39 -5.94
CA ARG A 31 15.32 8.80 -5.73
C ARG A 31 14.15 9.48 -5.04
N GLY A 32 14.16 9.45 -3.71
CA GLY A 32 13.17 10.11 -2.84
C GLY A 32 12.72 9.24 -1.66
N ALA A 33 12.88 7.91 -1.75
CA ALA A 33 12.53 7.01 -0.65
C ALA A 33 13.44 7.25 0.57
N CYS A 34 12.82 7.53 1.73
CA CYS A 34 13.47 7.56 3.04
C CYS A 34 14.37 6.33 3.23
N ARG A 35 15.52 6.47 3.92
CA ARG A 35 16.49 5.37 4.13
C ARG A 35 15.85 4.08 4.69
N ARG A 36 14.69 4.18 5.35
CA ARG A 36 13.89 3.04 5.83
C ARG A 36 13.09 2.37 4.72
N CYS A 37 12.35 3.14 3.91
CA CYS A 37 11.65 2.64 2.72
C CYS A 37 12.64 2.06 1.69
N ARG A 38 13.81 2.70 1.53
CA ARG A 38 14.92 2.20 0.70
C ARG A 38 15.48 0.86 1.22
N ARG A 39 15.59 0.68 2.55
CA ARG A 39 16.02 -0.59 3.17
C ARG A 39 14.99 -1.71 3.02
N VAL A 40 13.71 -1.39 3.17
CA VAL A 40 12.59 -2.31 2.92
C VAL A 40 12.56 -2.72 1.45
N MET A 41 12.54 -1.77 0.52
CA MET A 41 12.56 -2.02 -0.93
C MET A 41 13.85 -2.70 -1.42
N SER A 42 14.98 -2.53 -0.73
CA SER A 42 16.25 -3.22 -1.04
C SER A 42 16.30 -4.69 -0.59
N GLY A 43 15.20 -5.25 -0.08
CA GLY A 43 15.11 -6.65 0.34
C GLY A 43 15.84 -6.99 1.65
N ARG A 44 16.34 -6.00 2.40
CA ARG A 44 17.02 -6.24 3.69
C ARG A 44 16.07 -6.29 4.89
N ALA A 45 14.81 -5.87 4.74
CA ALA A 45 13.88 -5.73 5.88
C ALA A 45 12.51 -6.41 5.68
N GLY A 46 12.30 -7.19 4.62
CA GLY A 46 11.05 -7.91 4.40
C GLY A 46 11.33 -9.32 3.93
N ILE A 47 10.87 -10.31 4.72
CA ILE A 47 10.97 -11.77 4.54
C ILE A 47 12.37 -12.30 4.14
N ASP A 48 12.92 -13.23 4.91
CA ASP A 48 14.26 -13.81 4.64
C ASP A 48 14.42 -14.16 3.15
N GLY A 49 15.50 -13.71 2.50
CA GLY A 49 15.67 -13.81 1.04
C GLY A 49 15.58 -15.27 0.54
N ARG A 50 15.92 -16.23 1.40
CA ARG A 50 15.74 -17.68 1.18
C ARG A 50 14.28 -18.13 1.15
N ALA A 51 13.39 -17.49 1.91
CA ALA A 51 11.95 -17.73 1.86
C ALA A 51 11.32 -17.08 0.61
N SER A 52 11.80 -15.90 0.20
CA SER A 52 11.38 -15.27 -1.06
C SER A 52 11.75 -16.10 -2.29
N GLY A 53 12.96 -16.69 -2.33
CA GLY A 53 13.38 -17.62 -3.38
C GLY A 53 12.43 -18.81 -3.50
N ARG A 54 12.20 -19.55 -2.41
CA ARG A 54 11.27 -20.69 -2.38
C ARG A 54 9.83 -20.36 -2.78
N LEU A 55 9.34 -19.14 -2.55
CA LEU A 55 7.99 -18.72 -2.97
C LEU A 55 7.92 -18.30 -4.44
N ARG A 56 9.03 -17.84 -5.03
CA ARG A 56 9.15 -17.60 -6.46
C ARG A 56 9.27 -18.91 -7.24
N ASP A 57 9.96 -19.90 -6.65
CA ASP A 57 10.22 -21.21 -7.23
C ASP A 57 9.07 -22.20 -6.99
N ALA A 58 8.22 -21.94 -5.97
CA ALA A 58 6.97 -22.66 -5.80
C ALA A 58 6.09 -22.39 -7.04
N ALA A 59 5.61 -23.47 -7.66
CA ALA A 59 4.69 -23.40 -8.80
C ALA A 59 3.61 -22.34 -8.55
N PRO A 60 3.25 -21.53 -9.57
CA PRO A 60 2.13 -20.61 -9.47
C PRO A 60 0.99 -21.26 -8.69
N ALA A 61 0.61 -20.73 -7.52
CA ALA A 61 -0.71 -21.08 -7.03
C ALA A 61 -1.65 -20.73 -8.18
N ALA A 62 -2.47 -21.69 -8.59
CA ALA A 62 -3.32 -21.63 -9.77
C ALA A 62 -4.33 -20.49 -9.64
N SER A 63 -3.85 -19.25 -9.75
CA SER A 63 -4.61 -18.17 -10.35
C SER A 63 -4.72 -18.64 -11.78
N GLY A 64 -5.78 -19.40 -12.09
CA GLY A 64 -5.95 -19.99 -13.41
C GLY A 64 -5.68 -18.93 -14.48
N ALA A 65 -5.16 -19.32 -15.64
CA ALA A 65 -4.78 -18.38 -16.70
C ALA A 65 -5.90 -17.37 -17.02
N TYR A 66 -7.16 -17.75 -16.78
CA TYR A 66 -8.37 -16.92 -16.90
C TYR A 66 -8.49 -15.78 -15.88
N LYS A 67 -7.85 -15.84 -14.71
CA LYS A 67 -8.06 -14.88 -13.61
C LYS A 67 -7.65 -13.46 -14.00
N ARG A 68 -6.54 -13.33 -14.73
CA ARG A 68 -6.05 -12.03 -15.18
C ARG A 68 -6.96 -11.37 -16.23
N PRO A 69 -7.31 -12.02 -17.35
CA PRO A 69 -8.24 -11.44 -18.30
C PRO A 69 -9.61 -11.19 -17.66
N PHE A 70 -10.10 -12.08 -16.80
CA PHE A 70 -11.34 -11.87 -16.06
C PHE A 70 -11.34 -10.58 -15.25
N ASP A 71 -10.30 -10.34 -14.44
CA ASP A 71 -10.16 -9.10 -13.66
C ASP A 71 -10.13 -7.86 -14.53
N LEU A 72 -9.42 -7.91 -15.67
CA LEU A 72 -9.30 -6.77 -16.57
C LEU A 72 -10.59 -6.48 -17.32
N VAL A 73 -11.32 -7.50 -17.75
CA VAL A 73 -12.63 -7.35 -18.40
C VAL A 73 -13.63 -6.77 -17.42
N LEU A 74 -13.72 -7.31 -16.20
CA LEU A 74 -14.68 -6.85 -15.21
C LEU A 74 -14.35 -5.42 -14.73
N LEU A 75 -13.08 -5.12 -14.48
CA LEU A 75 -12.65 -3.77 -14.13
C LEU A 75 -12.88 -2.80 -15.29
N GLY A 76 -12.56 -3.20 -16.52
CA GLY A 76 -12.78 -2.39 -17.72
C GLY A 76 -14.26 -2.06 -17.91
N LEU A 77 -15.14 -3.07 -17.80
CA LEU A 77 -16.58 -2.88 -17.89
C LEU A 77 -17.09 -1.93 -16.80
N ALA A 78 -16.66 -2.11 -15.55
CA ALA A 78 -17.04 -1.23 -14.45
C ALA A 78 -16.57 0.22 -14.69
N LEU A 79 -15.34 0.42 -15.18
CA LEU A 79 -14.80 1.74 -15.48
C LEU A 79 -15.56 2.43 -16.64
N VAL A 80 -15.93 1.69 -17.68
CA VAL A 80 -16.70 2.23 -18.81
C VAL A 80 -18.13 2.58 -18.41
N LEU A 81 -18.84 1.65 -17.77
CA LEU A 81 -20.24 1.87 -17.37
C LEU A 81 -20.38 2.99 -16.34
N LEU A 82 -19.42 3.10 -15.43
CA LEU A 82 -19.44 4.11 -14.37
C LEU A 82 -18.60 5.35 -14.71
N ALA A 83 -18.02 5.46 -15.91
CA ALA A 83 -17.14 6.56 -16.32
C ALA A 83 -17.65 7.96 -15.96
N PRO A 84 -18.92 8.35 -16.27
CA PRO A 84 -19.41 9.69 -15.93
C PRO A 84 -19.47 9.92 -14.42
N LEU A 85 -19.84 8.89 -13.65
CA LEU A 85 -19.86 8.96 -12.20
C LEU A 85 -18.45 9.10 -11.65
N TRP A 86 -17.48 8.31 -12.14
CA TRP A 86 -16.08 8.39 -11.74
C TRP A 86 -15.47 9.77 -12.03
N ALA A 87 -15.77 10.34 -13.19
CA ALA A 87 -15.26 11.64 -13.64
C ALA A 87 -15.66 12.78 -12.70
N VAL A 88 -16.85 12.71 -12.09
CA VAL A 88 -17.31 13.70 -11.11
C VAL A 88 -16.88 13.33 -9.70
N PHE A 89 -17.02 12.05 -9.34
CA PHE A 89 -16.84 11.58 -7.97
C PHE A 89 -15.39 11.65 -7.49
N VAL A 90 -14.42 11.24 -8.32
CA VAL A 90 -13.00 11.24 -7.92
C VAL A 90 -12.47 12.65 -7.62
N PRO A 91 -12.71 13.69 -8.45
CA PRO A 91 -12.31 15.05 -8.13
C PRO A 91 -12.96 15.58 -6.84
N VAL A 92 -14.24 15.27 -6.59
CA VAL A 92 -14.93 15.69 -5.36
C VAL A 92 -14.28 15.07 -4.13
N VAL A 93 -14.01 13.77 -4.15
CA VAL A 93 -13.29 13.09 -3.06
C VAL A 93 -11.88 13.65 -2.90
N ALA A 94 -11.17 13.85 -4.01
CA ALA A 94 -9.81 14.39 -4.00
C ALA A 94 -9.77 15.78 -3.35
N LEU A 95 -10.72 16.65 -3.70
CA LEU A 95 -10.86 17.97 -3.11
C LEU A 95 -11.22 17.90 -1.62
N ALA A 96 -12.19 17.07 -1.25
CA ALA A 96 -12.58 16.89 0.16
C ALA A 96 -11.40 16.43 1.04
N VAL A 97 -10.61 15.46 0.58
CA VAL A 97 -9.40 15.00 1.27
C VAL A 97 -8.35 16.12 1.34
N ARG A 98 -8.17 16.88 0.27
CA ARG A 98 -7.17 17.97 0.20
C ARG A 98 -7.52 19.14 1.13
N LEU A 99 -8.80 19.47 1.25
CA LEU A 99 -9.30 20.57 2.07
C LEU A 99 -9.27 20.26 3.57
N GLU A 100 -9.16 18.99 3.97
CA GLU A 100 -9.23 18.62 5.37
C GLU A 100 -7.97 18.98 6.17
N ASP A 101 -6.79 18.64 5.66
CA ASP A 101 -5.50 18.88 6.35
C ASP A 101 -4.41 19.44 5.43
N GLY A 102 -4.73 19.73 4.17
CA GLY A 102 -3.80 20.36 3.24
C GLY A 102 -2.68 19.45 2.70
N GLY A 103 -2.68 18.14 2.97
CA GLY A 103 -1.66 17.24 2.44
C GLY A 103 -2.03 16.59 1.09
N PRO A 104 -1.21 15.67 0.53
CA PRO A 104 -1.53 14.95 -0.71
C PRO A 104 -2.82 14.11 -0.67
N VAL A 105 -3.53 14.04 -1.79
CA VAL A 105 -4.78 13.26 -1.90
C VAL A 105 -4.53 11.75 -1.80
N LEU A 106 -3.49 11.27 -2.47
CA LEU A 106 -3.17 9.84 -2.54
C LEU A 106 -2.19 9.47 -1.43
N TYR A 107 -2.54 8.40 -0.72
CA TYR A 107 -1.65 7.70 0.18
C TYR A 107 -1.02 6.50 -0.53
N ARG A 108 0.30 6.32 -0.33
CA ARG A 108 1.09 5.22 -0.88
C ARG A 108 1.76 4.44 0.23
N GLN A 109 1.68 3.11 0.16
CA GLN A 109 2.30 2.26 1.17
C GLN A 109 2.91 0.99 0.58
N ALA A 110 4.10 0.63 1.04
CA ALA A 110 4.75 -0.62 0.69
C ALA A 110 3.95 -1.83 1.20
N ARG A 111 3.66 -2.77 0.31
CA ARG A 111 2.95 -4.01 0.61
C ARG A 111 3.61 -5.21 -0.06
N LEU A 112 3.35 -6.41 0.48
CA LEU A 112 3.75 -7.67 -0.12
C LEU A 112 2.70 -8.14 -1.14
N GLY A 113 3.18 -8.45 -2.34
CA GLY A 113 2.42 -9.05 -3.42
C GLY A 113 2.83 -10.49 -3.71
N ARG A 114 2.50 -10.96 -4.91
CA ARG A 114 2.79 -12.34 -5.33
C ARG A 114 4.29 -12.65 -5.27
N GLY A 115 4.64 -13.84 -4.77
CA GLY A 115 6.01 -14.28 -4.55
C GLY A 115 6.76 -13.45 -3.50
N GLY A 116 6.05 -12.66 -2.69
CA GLY A 116 6.64 -11.70 -1.75
C GLY A 116 7.23 -10.46 -2.42
N ALA A 117 6.95 -10.20 -3.70
CA ALA A 117 7.39 -9.00 -4.39
C ALA A 117 6.75 -7.75 -3.74
N MET A 118 7.53 -6.69 -3.54
CA MET A 118 7.02 -5.45 -2.98
C MET A 118 6.38 -4.57 -4.05
N PHE A 119 5.27 -3.92 -3.72
CA PHE A 119 4.64 -2.90 -4.55
C PHE A 119 4.05 -1.78 -3.66
N GLU A 120 3.72 -0.65 -4.28
CA GLU A 120 3.05 0.46 -3.59
C GLU A 120 1.54 0.36 -3.77
N ILE A 121 0.80 0.10 -2.69
CA ILE A 121 -0.66 0.18 -2.72
C ILE A 121 -1.11 1.64 -2.78
N LEU A 122 -2.08 1.95 -3.63
CA LEU A 122 -2.67 3.27 -3.77
C LEU A 122 -4.01 3.35 -3.05
N LYS A 123 -4.19 4.38 -2.23
CA LYS A 123 -5.45 4.69 -1.56
C LYS A 123 -5.72 6.19 -1.53
N PHE A 124 -6.96 6.60 -1.33
CA PHE A 124 -7.18 7.96 -0.84
C PHE A 124 -6.67 8.06 0.60
N ARG A 125 -6.08 9.20 0.95
CA ARG A 125 -5.67 9.45 2.32
C ARG A 125 -6.92 9.56 3.19
N THR A 126 -6.93 8.80 4.28
CA THR A 126 -8.01 8.80 5.27
C THR A 126 -7.52 9.12 6.68
N MET A 127 -6.22 9.32 6.86
CA MET A 127 -5.59 9.67 8.13
C MET A 127 -4.86 11.01 7.99
N ALA A 128 -4.74 11.76 9.08
CA ALA A 128 -4.05 13.04 9.06
C ALA A 128 -2.59 12.89 8.58
N VAL A 129 -2.03 13.95 8.00
CA VAL A 129 -0.59 14.01 7.71
C VAL A 129 0.21 13.67 8.97
N ALA A 130 1.22 12.82 8.82
CA ALA A 130 2.07 12.34 9.92
C ALA A 130 1.34 11.52 11.01
N ALA A 131 0.17 10.94 10.72
CA ALA A 131 -0.58 10.08 11.64
C ALA A 131 0.23 8.94 12.29
N GLU A 132 1.23 8.39 11.61
CA GLU A 132 2.09 7.31 12.15
C GLU A 132 3.41 7.82 12.76
N ALA A 133 3.62 9.14 12.90
CA ALA A 133 4.89 9.69 13.36
C ALA A 133 5.27 9.22 14.78
N GLU A 134 4.29 9.14 15.68
CA GLU A 134 4.51 8.73 17.07
C GLU A 134 4.33 7.22 17.27
N THR A 135 3.35 6.61 16.60
CA THR A 135 2.98 5.20 16.82
C THR A 135 3.77 4.21 15.98
N GLY A 136 4.31 4.65 14.83
CA GLY A 136 4.85 3.75 13.82
C GLY A 136 3.78 2.86 13.17
N PRO A 137 4.21 1.71 12.56
CA PRO A 137 3.34 0.85 11.76
C PRO A 137 2.42 0.00 12.65
N VAL A 138 1.24 0.51 12.97
CA VAL A 138 0.23 -0.19 13.78
C VAL A 138 -1.03 -0.42 12.95
N TRP A 139 -1.79 -1.49 13.24
CA TRP A 139 -3.13 -1.63 12.68
C TRP A 139 -4.04 -0.49 13.14
N THR A 140 -4.99 -0.11 12.29
CA THR A 140 -6.02 0.84 12.71
C THR A 140 -7.05 0.12 13.57
N GLU A 141 -7.40 0.71 14.70
CA GLU A 141 -8.47 0.26 15.57
C GLU A 141 -9.80 0.99 15.27
N ARG A 142 -10.90 0.48 15.84
CA ARG A 142 -12.20 1.16 15.70
C ARG A 142 -12.18 2.46 16.50
N GLY A 143 -12.51 3.58 15.85
CA GLY A 143 -12.50 4.90 16.51
C GLY A 143 -11.13 5.56 16.61
N ASP A 144 -10.16 5.11 15.80
CA ASP A 144 -8.81 5.67 15.76
C ASP A 144 -8.82 7.17 15.46
N ALA A 145 -8.34 7.97 16.41
CA ALA A 145 -8.32 9.44 16.37
C ALA A 145 -7.45 10.01 15.24
N ARG A 146 -6.60 9.18 14.62
CA ARG A 146 -5.77 9.59 13.48
C ARG A 146 -6.56 9.70 12.18
N ILE A 147 -7.77 9.13 12.12
CA ILE A 147 -8.64 9.15 10.94
C ILE A 147 -9.30 10.52 10.83
N THR A 148 -9.31 11.08 9.62
CA THR A 148 -9.96 12.38 9.37
C THR A 148 -11.48 12.21 9.22
N ARG A 149 -12.27 13.29 9.26
CA ARG A 149 -13.74 13.20 9.13
C ARG A 149 -14.14 12.71 7.74
N VAL A 150 -13.50 13.21 6.68
CA VAL A 150 -13.68 12.66 5.32
C VAL A 150 -13.18 11.23 5.27
N GLY A 151 -12.05 10.95 5.92
CA GLY A 151 -11.49 9.61 6.05
C GLY A 151 -12.45 8.59 6.66
N HIS A 152 -13.23 8.97 7.68
CA HIS A 152 -14.25 8.11 8.27
C HIS A 152 -15.33 7.73 7.25
N VAL A 153 -15.82 8.69 6.45
CA VAL A 153 -16.81 8.43 5.39
C VAL A 153 -16.22 7.52 4.32
N LEU A 154 -15.01 7.81 3.85
CA LEU A 154 -14.33 7.02 2.83
C LEU A 154 -14.13 5.56 3.27
N ARG A 155 -13.66 5.34 4.51
CA ARG A 155 -13.46 3.98 5.05
C ARG A 155 -14.77 3.25 5.27
N ARG A 156 -15.83 3.94 5.69
CA ARG A 156 -17.15 3.34 5.91
C ARG A 156 -17.72 2.73 4.63
N PHE A 157 -17.50 3.37 3.49
CA PHE A 157 -17.97 2.90 2.18
C PHE A 157 -16.86 2.24 1.34
N HIS A 158 -15.66 2.04 1.91
CA HIS A 158 -14.48 1.49 1.24
C HIS A 158 -14.06 2.28 -0.02
N LEU A 159 -14.45 3.54 -0.08
CA LEU A 159 -14.15 4.44 -1.18
C LEU A 159 -12.67 4.84 -1.18
N ASP A 160 -11.98 4.68 -0.06
CA ASP A 160 -10.53 4.91 0.04
C ASP A 160 -9.72 3.93 -0.82
N GLU A 161 -10.30 2.79 -1.18
CA GLU A 161 -9.63 1.73 -1.93
C GLU A 161 -9.79 1.87 -3.45
N LEU A 162 -10.60 2.82 -3.93
CA LEU A 162 -10.82 3.07 -5.35
C LEU A 162 -9.52 3.26 -6.18
N PRO A 163 -8.47 3.97 -5.68
CA PRO A 163 -7.22 4.09 -6.42
C PRO A 163 -6.48 2.76 -6.66
N GLN A 164 -6.82 1.69 -5.93
CA GLN A 164 -6.24 0.35 -6.14
C GLN A 164 -6.61 -0.24 -7.51
N ALA A 165 -7.63 0.28 -8.20
CA ALA A 165 -7.92 -0.07 -9.58
C ALA A 165 -6.67 0.06 -10.48
N VAL A 166 -5.84 1.08 -10.22
CA VAL A 166 -4.57 1.27 -10.93
C VAL A 166 -3.57 0.15 -10.62
N ASN A 167 -3.50 -0.34 -9.37
CA ASN A 167 -2.66 -1.48 -9.00
C ASN A 167 -3.13 -2.78 -9.69
N VAL A 168 -4.45 -2.95 -9.84
CA VAL A 168 -5.02 -4.06 -10.63
C VAL A 168 -4.61 -3.90 -12.09
N LEU A 169 -4.77 -2.74 -12.71
CA LEU A 169 -4.34 -2.52 -14.10
C LEU A 169 -2.83 -2.79 -14.31
N ARG A 170 -1.99 -2.40 -13.35
CA ARG A 170 -0.53 -2.67 -13.35
C ARG A 170 -0.16 -4.14 -13.16
N GLY A 171 -1.10 -4.98 -12.72
CA GLY A 171 -0.86 -6.41 -12.48
C GLY A 171 -0.18 -6.72 -11.14
N GLU A 172 -0.11 -5.72 -10.26
CA GLU A 172 0.37 -5.85 -8.89
C GLU A 172 -0.70 -6.51 -8.00
N MET A 173 -1.97 -6.17 -8.26
CA MET A 173 -3.14 -6.68 -7.54
C MET A 173 -4.12 -7.39 -8.49
N SER A 174 -5.11 -8.03 -7.87
CA SER A 174 -6.25 -8.72 -8.47
C SER A 174 -7.54 -8.14 -7.86
N LEU A 175 -8.70 -8.30 -8.52
CA LEU A 175 -9.97 -7.85 -7.91
C LEU A 175 -10.30 -8.66 -6.65
N VAL A 176 -10.02 -9.97 -6.71
CA VAL A 176 -10.26 -10.92 -5.63
C VAL A 176 -8.98 -11.69 -5.31
N GLY A 177 -8.55 -11.65 -4.04
CA GLY A 177 -7.34 -12.30 -3.54
C GLY A 177 -7.05 -11.94 -2.08
N PRO A 178 -6.01 -12.53 -1.46
CA PRO A 178 -5.67 -12.25 -0.07
C PRO A 178 -5.33 -10.77 0.14
N ARG A 179 -5.64 -10.23 1.33
CA ARG A 179 -5.31 -8.84 1.67
C ARG A 179 -3.77 -8.66 1.67
N PRO A 180 -3.24 -7.63 0.99
CA PRO A 180 -1.81 -7.38 0.98
C PRO A 180 -1.34 -6.80 2.32
N GLU A 181 -0.45 -7.50 3.02
CA GLU A 181 0.09 -7.05 4.30
C GLU A 181 1.35 -6.18 4.17
N ARG A 182 1.56 -5.32 5.18
CA ARG A 182 2.80 -4.54 5.30
C ARG A 182 3.96 -5.50 5.56
N PRO A 183 5.16 -5.30 4.99
CA PRO A 183 6.31 -6.16 5.26
C PRO A 183 6.62 -6.30 6.75
N GLU A 184 6.49 -5.21 7.52
CA GLU A 184 6.77 -5.21 8.96
C GLU A 184 5.78 -6.07 9.76
N LEU A 185 4.51 -6.07 9.35
CA LEU A 185 3.44 -6.84 9.99
C LEU A 185 3.46 -8.29 9.53
N ALA A 186 3.65 -8.53 8.24
CA ALA A 186 3.79 -9.87 7.66
C ALA A 186 4.91 -10.67 8.33
N ALA A 187 6.05 -10.04 8.65
CA ALA A 187 7.16 -10.69 9.35
C ALA A 187 6.83 -11.05 10.81
N ARG A 188 5.88 -10.37 11.44
CA ARG A 188 5.35 -10.73 12.77
C ARG A 188 4.35 -11.87 12.64
N ILE A 189 3.34 -11.72 11.78
CA ILE A 189 2.28 -12.72 11.57
C ILE A 189 2.88 -14.07 11.13
N ALA A 190 3.87 -14.07 10.24
CA ALA A 190 4.50 -15.30 9.76
C ALA A 190 5.19 -16.12 10.85
N ARG A 191 5.53 -15.51 12.00
CA ARG A 191 6.08 -16.22 13.16
C ARG A 191 5.00 -16.85 14.03
N GLU A 192 3.81 -16.27 14.05
CA GLU A 192 2.70 -16.69 14.90
C GLU A 192 1.72 -17.64 14.17
N VAL A 193 1.58 -17.48 12.85
CA VAL A 193 0.61 -18.20 12.02
C VAL A 193 1.34 -19.11 11.03
N PRO A 194 1.39 -20.43 11.27
CA PRO A 194 1.92 -21.39 10.32
C PRO A 194 1.22 -21.28 8.96
N GLY A 195 2.00 -21.29 7.88
CA GLY A 195 1.44 -21.25 6.52
C GLY A 195 1.01 -19.86 6.02
N PHE A 196 1.23 -18.77 6.76
CA PHE A 196 0.94 -17.40 6.31
C PHE A 196 1.48 -17.09 4.91
N HIS A 197 2.68 -17.59 4.59
CA HIS A 197 3.33 -17.42 3.29
C HIS A 197 2.55 -18.00 2.11
N ALA A 198 1.60 -18.93 2.33
CA ALA A 198 0.74 -19.44 1.27
C ALA A 198 -0.10 -18.33 0.60
N ARG A 199 -0.44 -17.27 1.36
CA ARG A 199 -1.15 -16.08 0.86
C ARG A 199 -0.37 -15.33 -0.21
N LEU A 200 0.96 -15.42 -0.17
CA LEU A 200 1.85 -14.76 -1.13
C LEU A 200 1.98 -15.53 -2.45
N ARG A 201 1.37 -16.71 -2.61
CA ARG A 201 1.49 -17.50 -3.84
C ARG A 201 0.64 -16.94 -5.00
N VAL A 202 -0.40 -16.17 -4.69
CA VAL A 202 -1.30 -15.51 -5.64
C VAL A 202 -1.13 -13.99 -5.60
N ARG A 203 -1.72 -13.27 -6.56
CA ARG A 203 -1.79 -11.81 -6.47
C ARG A 203 -2.72 -11.42 -5.30
N PRO A 204 -2.36 -10.41 -4.50
CA PRO A 204 -3.26 -9.87 -3.50
C PRO A 204 -4.51 -9.27 -4.13
N GLY A 205 -5.60 -9.25 -3.38
CA GLY A 205 -6.90 -8.75 -3.80
C GLY A 205 -7.20 -7.33 -3.32
N VAL A 206 -8.04 -6.61 -4.06
CA VAL A 206 -8.79 -5.45 -3.53
C VAL A 206 -9.80 -5.97 -2.50
N ALA A 207 -10.55 -7.01 -2.86
CA ALA A 207 -11.40 -7.77 -1.95
C ALA A 207 -10.88 -9.21 -1.79
N GLY A 208 -11.29 -9.90 -0.73
CA GLY A 208 -11.03 -11.33 -0.59
C GLY A 208 -11.09 -11.82 0.85
N LEU A 209 -10.88 -13.13 0.99
CA LEU A 209 -10.92 -13.82 2.29
C LEU A 209 -9.66 -13.50 3.10
N ALA A 210 -9.89 -13.28 4.40
CA ALA A 210 -8.87 -12.94 5.39
C ALA A 210 -8.22 -14.17 6.02
#